data_AF-A0A8X8X8P7-F1
#
_entry.id   AF-A0A8X8X8P7-F1
#
_cell.length_a   1.000
_cell.length_b   1.000
_cell.length_c   1.000
_cell.angle_alpha   90.00
_cell.angle_beta   90.00
_cell.angle_gamma   90.00
#
_symmetry.space_group_name_H-M   'P 1'
#
loop_
_entity.id
_entity.type
_entity.pdbx_description
1 polymer ?
#
loop_
_entity_poly.entity_id
_entity_poly.type
_entity_poly.pdbx_seq_one_letter_code
_entity_poly.pdbx_strand_id
1 'polypeptide(L)'
;MAAYSAVTVFWQTLEQLLDSDQFPPHVSKTQIISLRENICSLQSSLDKISFVPKLKRDKMKDLQTRIREAIYAAQDEVEYWIRGHSPTKSDEKTIQKLEEDIKLVENDAVEMEREIRNDTEAQNLFLESDAQPLFNFNGNDKIVGQEEDFKNVLEELDALVNLIGRNLISVSEISSSGGIKVCSIQSSLRKLAEIESGKEKFFHCRKKYKQQLEEGTKFQRRVSVHINPLMSLENVYKTTKTITSARSLLYLGPHHHHPLPFCLTFDLLRVLDAFIVYFVEFPDEFLQLVHLTYLSLTYNDEIPPEISLQKLQVLMVRRIPKLIFIGVSFLPDEIWEMPVLQHLWFTETDFPALPQNIPQHKALLLNLQTLSHISAASCTRDVLRSMPSLKKLSMWAEAPGVIGLYLDKLKQLEAFKFIVLHLSPKKQVEFEPEISFPQTLRKLSLSGIAMSSDIEFIGPLRLIELVDCSPQAVESAEVIKQEQEVYYERKDFQVRIYCSYV
;
A
#
# COMPACT_ATOMS: atom_id res chain seq x y z
N MET A 1 -0.74 -6.53 14.57
CA MET A 1 -0.62 -5.27 13.77
C MET A 1 -1.87 -4.37 13.79
N ALA A 2 -2.90 -4.63 14.61
CA ALA A 2 -4.01 -3.68 14.82
C ALA A 2 -3.71 -2.65 15.93
N ALA A 3 -3.03 -3.07 17.01
CA ALA A 3 -2.72 -2.24 18.17
C ALA A 3 -1.75 -1.08 17.85
N TYR A 4 -0.63 -1.39 17.19
CA TYR A 4 0.35 -0.38 16.77
C TYR A 4 -0.27 0.67 15.84
N SER A 5 -1.07 0.24 14.87
CA SER A 5 -1.83 1.12 13.98
C SER A 5 -2.77 2.05 14.75
N ALA A 6 -3.48 1.52 15.76
CA ALA A 6 -4.35 2.32 16.61
C ALA A 6 -3.56 3.41 17.38
N VAL A 7 -2.41 3.04 17.97
CA VAL A 7 -1.50 3.97 18.67
C VAL A 7 -1.02 5.08 17.74
N THR A 8 -0.50 4.73 16.55
CA THR A 8 0.01 5.72 15.58
C THR A 8 -1.10 6.66 15.08
N VAL A 9 -2.28 6.13 14.78
CA VAL A 9 -3.41 6.96 14.33
C VAL A 9 -3.91 7.87 15.44
N PHE A 10 -3.95 7.39 16.68
CA PHE A 10 -4.32 8.23 17.80
C PHE A 10 -3.32 9.36 18.02
N TRP A 11 -2.01 9.04 17.98
CA TRP A 11 -0.95 10.04 18.06
C TRP A 11 -1.10 11.14 17.00
N GLN A 12 -1.29 10.76 15.73
CA GLN A 12 -1.52 11.71 14.64
C GLN A 12 -2.77 12.58 14.85
N THR A 13 -3.80 12.01 15.49
CA THR A 13 -5.03 12.73 15.81
C THR A 13 -4.78 13.79 16.89
N LEU A 14 -4.00 13.47 17.92
CA LEU A 14 -3.62 14.41 18.99
C LEU A 14 -2.71 15.53 18.45
N GLU A 15 -1.75 15.23 17.58
CA GLU A 15 -0.91 16.23 16.90
C GLU A 15 -1.74 17.21 16.09
N GLN A 16 -2.65 16.71 15.24
CA GLN A 16 -3.54 17.56 14.45
C GLN A 16 -4.45 18.44 15.31
N LEU A 17 -4.86 17.95 16.47
CA LEU A 17 -5.66 18.72 17.41
C LEU A 17 -4.83 19.85 18.04
N LEU A 18 -3.58 19.59 18.40
CA LEU A 18 -2.68 20.56 19.03
C LEU A 18 -2.16 21.64 18.07
N ASP A 19 -1.96 21.28 16.80
CA ASP A 19 -1.54 22.16 15.70
C ASP A 19 -2.72 22.95 15.10
N SER A 20 -3.95 22.71 15.56
CA SER A 20 -5.14 23.43 15.08
C SER A 20 -5.15 24.89 15.56
N ASP A 21 -5.22 25.83 14.61
CA ASP A 21 -5.46 27.26 14.86
C ASP A 21 -6.76 27.54 15.66
N GLN A 22 -7.66 26.55 15.77
CA GLN A 22 -8.91 26.61 16.54
C GLN A 22 -9.01 25.44 17.50
N PHE A 23 -8.12 25.40 18.50
CA PHE A 23 -8.23 24.45 19.61
C PHE A 23 -9.56 24.68 20.37
N PRO A 24 -10.36 23.64 20.65
CA PRO A 24 -11.65 23.82 21.33
C PRO A 24 -11.45 24.48 22.72
N PRO A 25 -12.11 25.61 23.02
CA PRO A 25 -11.85 26.38 24.24
C PRO A 25 -12.31 25.68 25.53
N HIS A 26 -13.14 24.64 25.41
CA HIS A 26 -13.64 23.81 26.51
C HIS A 26 -12.79 22.56 26.77
N VAL A 27 -11.84 22.25 25.88
CA VAL A 27 -10.91 21.13 26.05
C VAL A 27 -9.65 21.65 26.76
N SER A 28 -9.11 20.88 27.70
CA SER A 28 -7.86 21.27 28.36
C SER A 28 -6.66 20.92 27.48
N LYS A 29 -5.94 21.95 27.01
CA LYS A 29 -4.74 21.76 26.19
C LYS A 29 -3.64 20.98 26.93
N THR A 30 -3.53 21.14 28.25
CA THR A 30 -2.54 20.43 29.07
C THR A 30 -2.83 18.93 29.14
N GLN A 31 -4.10 18.52 29.20
CA GLN A 31 -4.49 17.11 29.22
C GLN A 31 -4.23 16.43 27.87
N ILE A 32 -4.52 17.12 26.76
CA ILE A 32 -4.20 16.61 25.41
C ILE A 32 -2.68 16.45 25.20
N ILE A 33 -1.88 17.37 25.74
CA ILE A 33 -0.41 17.25 25.73
C ILE A 33 0.05 16.04 26.56
N SER A 34 -0.49 15.84 27.77
CA SER A 34 -0.12 14.69 28.61
C SER A 34 -0.51 13.36 27.96
N LEU A 35 -1.69 13.29 27.35
CA LEU A 35 -2.13 12.11 26.61
C LEU A 35 -1.20 11.83 25.42
N ARG A 36 -0.81 12.86 24.65
CA ARG A 36 0.16 12.74 23.56
C ARG A 36 1.50 12.19 24.06
N GLU A 37 2.01 12.68 25.18
CA GLU A 37 3.27 12.20 25.77
C GLU A 37 3.18 10.71 26.17
N ASN A 38 2.09 10.29 26.80
CA ASN A 38 1.88 8.88 27.16
C ASN A 38 1.80 7.98 25.91
N ILE A 39 1.12 8.44 24.86
CA ILE A 39 1.05 7.72 23.58
C ILE A 39 2.41 7.64 22.88
N CYS A 40 3.21 8.72 22.90
CA CYS A 40 4.58 8.70 22.39
C CYS A 40 5.45 7.67 23.16
N SER A 41 5.30 7.61 24.47
CA SER A 41 6.05 6.70 25.34
C SER A 41 5.67 5.23 25.08
N LEU A 42 4.37 4.95 24.94
CA LEU A 42 3.86 3.65 24.51
C LEU A 42 4.39 3.26 23.12
N GLN A 43 4.37 4.18 22.15
CA GLN A 43 4.88 3.93 20.81
C GLN A 43 6.38 3.58 20.84
N SER A 44 7.20 4.35 21.56
CA SER A 44 8.63 4.07 21.73
C SER A 44 8.89 2.72 22.39
N SER A 45 8.02 2.30 23.32
CA SER A 45 8.11 0.99 23.96
C SER A 45 7.76 -0.15 23.01
N LEU A 46 6.77 0.04 22.14
CA LEU A 46 6.39 -0.93 21.10
C LEU A 46 7.42 -1.03 19.98
N ASP A 47 8.07 0.07 19.59
CA ASP A 47 9.12 0.10 18.56
C ASP A 47 10.34 -0.77 18.93
N LYS A 48 10.59 -0.93 20.23
CA LYS A 48 11.65 -1.81 20.75
C LYS A 48 11.33 -3.30 20.61
N ILE A 49 10.08 -3.66 20.32
CA ILE A 49 9.63 -5.04 20.15
C ILE A 49 9.62 -5.38 18.65
N SER A 50 10.80 -5.64 18.10
CA SER A 50 10.97 -5.96 16.66
C SER A 50 10.63 -7.42 16.33
N PHE A 51 10.74 -8.34 17.30
CA PHE A 51 10.56 -9.78 17.10
C PHE A 51 9.90 -10.45 18.30
N VAL A 52 8.91 -11.33 18.06
CA VAL A 52 8.19 -12.05 19.14
C VAL A 52 8.34 -13.57 18.95
N PRO A 53 9.01 -14.28 19.88
CA PRO A 53 9.18 -15.73 19.83
C PRO A 53 7.85 -16.49 19.83
N LYS A 54 7.82 -17.69 19.22
CA LYS A 54 6.60 -18.54 19.12
C LYS A 54 5.93 -18.79 20.47
N LEU A 55 6.71 -19.01 21.53
CA LEU A 55 6.22 -19.31 22.89
C LEU A 55 5.51 -18.10 23.54
N LYS A 56 5.73 -16.88 23.04
CA LYS A 56 5.21 -15.63 23.61
C LYS A 56 4.08 -15.01 22.78
N ARG A 57 3.66 -15.69 21.68
CA ARG A 57 2.64 -15.18 20.76
C ARG A 57 1.29 -14.96 21.42
N ASP A 58 0.87 -15.86 22.30
CA ASP A 58 -0.43 -15.72 22.98
C ASP A 58 -0.40 -14.54 23.96
N LYS A 59 0.67 -14.39 24.75
CA LYS A 59 0.88 -13.23 25.64
C LYS A 59 0.92 -11.92 24.85
N MET A 60 1.55 -11.89 23.68
CA MET A 60 1.56 -10.72 22.79
C MET A 60 0.19 -10.43 22.18
N LYS A 61 -0.58 -11.45 21.83
CA LYS A 61 -1.95 -11.27 21.31
C LYS A 61 -2.88 -10.65 22.37
N ASP A 62 -2.75 -11.08 23.62
CA ASP A 62 -3.48 -10.51 24.75
C ASP A 62 -3.08 -9.05 24.99
N LEU A 63 -1.77 -8.75 24.99
CA LEU A 63 -1.28 -7.38 25.11
C LEU A 63 -1.79 -6.48 23.97
N GLN A 64 -1.75 -6.95 22.72
CA GLN A 64 -2.29 -6.19 21.58
C GLN A 64 -3.78 -5.90 21.70
N THR A 65 -4.55 -6.83 22.27
CA THR A 65 -5.98 -6.65 22.50
C THR A 65 -6.22 -5.55 23.53
N ARG A 66 -5.49 -5.57 24.65
CA ARG A 66 -5.60 -4.55 25.71
C ARG A 66 -5.11 -3.17 25.27
N ILE A 67 -4.01 -3.09 24.52
CA ILE A 67 -3.55 -1.82 23.92
C ILE A 67 -4.66 -1.25 23.03
N ARG A 68 -5.25 -2.07 22.15
CA ARG A 68 -6.30 -1.61 21.25
C ARG A 68 -7.51 -1.07 22.02
N GLU A 69 -7.96 -1.79 23.05
CA GLU A 69 -9.11 -1.37 23.87
C GLU A 69 -8.84 -0.05 24.61
N ALA A 70 -7.65 0.11 25.21
CA ALA A 70 -7.26 1.34 25.89
C ALA A 70 -7.19 2.54 24.92
N ILE A 71 -6.66 2.33 23.71
CA ILE A 71 -6.54 3.38 22.70
C ILE A 71 -7.91 3.79 22.14
N TYR A 72 -8.81 2.83 21.90
CA TYR A 72 -10.16 3.14 21.43
C TYR A 72 -10.98 3.87 22.51
N ALA A 73 -10.89 3.45 23.77
CA ALA A 73 -11.52 4.18 24.86
C ALA A 73 -11.01 5.63 24.98
N ALA A 74 -9.69 5.84 24.81
CA ALA A 74 -9.11 7.18 24.83
C ALA A 74 -9.54 8.03 23.62
N GLN A 75 -9.69 7.41 22.44
CA GLN A 75 -10.18 8.07 21.24
C GLN A 75 -11.63 8.52 21.39
N ASP A 76 -12.51 7.64 21.87
CA ASP A 76 -13.94 7.92 22.06
C ASP A 76 -14.17 9.10 23.03
N GLU A 77 -13.38 9.18 24.10
CA GLU A 77 -13.46 10.26 25.08
C GLU A 77 -12.94 11.60 24.53
N VAL A 78 -11.81 11.59 23.80
CA VAL A 78 -11.31 12.79 23.12
C VAL A 78 -12.33 13.29 22.10
N GLU A 79 -13.00 12.38 21.38
CA GLU A 79 -14.08 12.72 20.46
C GLU A 79 -15.30 13.32 21.19
N TYR A 80 -15.69 12.74 22.32
CA TYR A 80 -16.79 13.22 23.14
C TYR A 80 -16.58 14.67 23.59
N TRP A 81 -15.36 15.03 24.02
CA TRP A 81 -15.05 16.40 24.42
C TRP A 81 -15.09 17.37 23.24
N ILE A 82 -14.56 16.98 22.08
CA ILE A 82 -14.54 17.85 20.88
C ILE A 82 -15.96 18.18 20.38
N ARG A 83 -16.95 17.32 20.64
CA ARG A 83 -18.36 17.54 20.27
C ARG A 83 -19.07 18.62 21.09
N GLY A 84 -18.40 19.31 22.02
CA GLY A 84 -18.95 20.47 22.74
C GLY A 84 -19.59 20.15 24.08
N HIS A 85 -19.39 18.94 24.60
CA HIS A 85 -19.71 18.61 25.99
C HIS A 85 -18.56 19.11 26.86
N SER A 86 -18.79 20.21 27.60
CA SER A 86 -17.80 20.78 28.52
C SER A 86 -17.48 19.75 29.62
N PRO A 87 -16.19 19.52 29.95
CA PRO A 87 -15.82 18.61 31.02
C PRO A 87 -16.41 19.09 32.35
N THR A 88 -17.20 18.23 32.99
CA THR A 88 -17.67 18.35 34.36
C THR A 88 -16.61 17.79 35.32
N LYS A 89 -16.75 18.01 36.64
CA LYS A 89 -15.88 17.38 37.67
C LYS A 89 -15.86 15.83 37.63
N SER A 90 -16.75 15.21 36.85
CA SER A 90 -16.73 13.77 36.55
C SER A 90 -15.58 13.38 35.61
N ASP A 91 -15.10 14.31 34.78
CA ASP A 91 -14.26 14.01 33.61
C ASP A 91 -12.75 14.07 33.90
N GLU A 92 -12.32 14.78 34.96
CA GLU A 92 -10.94 14.66 35.47
C GLU A 92 -10.63 13.23 35.94
N LYS A 93 -11.62 12.54 36.50
CA LYS A 93 -11.49 11.14 36.91
C LYS A 93 -11.44 10.20 35.70
N THR A 94 -12.19 10.51 34.64
CA THR A 94 -12.18 9.74 33.39
C THR A 94 -10.83 9.87 32.68
N ILE A 95 -10.24 11.07 32.66
CA ILE A 95 -8.91 11.32 32.07
C ILE A 95 -7.81 10.62 32.85
N GLN A 96 -7.81 10.74 34.18
CA GLN A 96 -6.86 10.03 35.03
C GLN A 96 -6.94 8.52 34.81
N LYS A 97 -8.16 7.98 34.69
CA LYS A 97 -8.37 6.57 34.39
C LYS A 97 -7.81 6.18 33.00
N LEU A 98 -8.03 6.99 31.97
CA LEU A 98 -7.47 6.73 30.64
C LEU A 98 -5.93 6.79 30.64
N GLU A 99 -5.35 7.76 31.33
CA GLU A 99 -3.89 7.85 31.49
C GLU A 99 -3.32 6.65 32.27
N GLU A 100 -4.04 6.17 33.28
CA GLU A 100 -3.71 4.95 34.02
C GLU A 100 -3.79 3.71 33.12
N ASP A 101 -4.84 3.57 32.32
CA ASP A 101 -5.04 2.44 31.39
C ASP A 101 -3.96 2.43 30.29
N ILE A 102 -3.59 3.59 29.74
CA ILE A 102 -2.50 3.73 28.76
C ILE A 102 -1.14 3.38 29.40
N LYS A 103 -0.87 3.84 30.62
CA LYS A 103 0.36 3.51 31.35
C LYS A 103 0.44 2.03 31.71
N LEU A 104 -0.69 1.39 32.00
CA LEU A 104 -0.74 -0.04 32.29
C LEU A 104 -0.30 -0.85 31.08
N VAL A 105 -0.85 -0.55 29.89
CA VAL A 105 -0.47 -1.27 28.66
C VAL A 105 0.95 -0.94 28.20
N GLU A 106 1.45 0.26 28.52
CA GLU A 106 2.86 0.62 28.31
C GLU A 106 3.79 -0.22 29.19
N ASN A 107 3.51 -0.35 30.48
CA ASN A 107 4.32 -1.16 31.39
C ASN A 107 4.40 -2.63 30.93
N ASP A 108 3.29 -3.17 30.43
CA ASP A 108 3.24 -4.53 29.92
C ASP A 108 4.01 -4.68 28.59
N ALA A 109 4.03 -3.64 27.75
CA ALA A 109 4.88 -3.60 26.57
C ALA A 109 6.37 -3.58 26.95
N VAL A 110 6.75 -2.77 27.93
CA VAL A 110 8.13 -2.73 28.47
C VAL A 110 8.52 -4.08 29.09
N GLU A 111 7.59 -4.75 29.79
CA GLU A 111 7.84 -6.08 30.32
C GLU A 111 8.04 -7.12 29.21
N MET A 112 7.19 -7.09 28.18
CA MET A 112 7.31 -7.98 27.04
C MET A 112 8.64 -7.78 26.29
N GLU A 113 9.05 -6.54 26.11
CA GLU A 113 10.32 -6.16 25.51
C GLU A 113 11.50 -6.73 26.31
N ARG A 114 11.49 -6.59 27.63
CA ARG A 114 12.53 -7.14 28.52
C ARG A 114 12.60 -8.66 28.45
N GLU A 115 11.46 -9.34 28.43
CA GLU A 115 11.41 -10.80 28.29
C GLU A 115 12.02 -11.27 26.96
N ILE A 116 11.75 -10.54 25.88
CA ILE A 116 12.28 -10.84 24.54
C ILE A 116 13.79 -10.55 24.48
N ARG A 117 14.24 -9.42 25.04
CA ARG A 117 15.65 -9.02 25.04
C ARG A 117 16.53 -10.03 25.78
N ASN A 118 16.08 -10.51 26.94
CA ASN A 118 16.82 -11.49 27.74
C ASN A 118 16.99 -12.84 27.02
N ASP A 119 16.03 -13.25 26.18
CA ASP A 119 16.14 -14.45 25.34
C ASP A 119 17.07 -14.23 24.13
N THR A 120 17.20 -12.97 23.68
CA THR A 120 17.95 -12.58 22.48
C THR A 120 19.44 -12.32 22.78
N GLU A 121 19.78 -11.78 23.95
CA GLU A 121 21.17 -11.64 24.42
C GLU A 121 21.87 -12.99 24.63
N ALA A 122 21.13 -14.07 24.88
CA ALA A 122 21.68 -15.43 24.91
C ALA A 122 22.11 -15.95 23.52
N GLN A 123 21.71 -15.29 22.43
CA GLN A 123 21.92 -15.74 21.05
C GLN A 123 22.86 -14.84 20.22
N ASN A 124 23.10 -13.59 20.62
CA ASN A 124 23.77 -12.56 19.79
C ASN A 124 25.27 -12.32 20.12
N LEU A 125 26.04 -13.35 20.42
CA LEU A 125 27.50 -13.24 20.65
C LEU A 125 28.36 -13.08 19.38
N PHE A 126 27.79 -12.86 18.19
CA PHE A 126 28.58 -12.83 16.94
C PHE A 126 28.18 -11.72 15.95
N LEU A 127 28.91 -10.61 16.10
CA LEU A 127 29.56 -9.76 15.08
C LEU A 127 28.75 -8.77 14.23
N GLU A 128 29.11 -7.50 14.45
CA GLU A 128 28.94 -6.29 13.63
C GLU A 128 29.92 -6.23 12.44
N SER A 129 29.60 -5.50 11.36
CA SER A 129 30.30 -4.24 10.98
C SER A 129 29.85 -3.67 9.64
N ASP A 130 29.85 -2.33 9.57
CA ASP A 130 29.48 -1.39 8.51
C ASP A 130 30.26 -1.44 7.17
N ALA A 131 29.63 -0.91 6.10
CA ALA A 131 30.06 0.31 5.38
C ALA A 131 29.34 0.52 4.01
N GLN A 132 29.01 1.77 3.68
CA GLN A 132 28.46 2.27 2.40
C GLN A 132 29.56 2.59 1.36
N PRO A 133 29.23 2.73 0.05
CA PRO A 133 29.34 4.09 -0.55
C PRO A 133 28.39 4.44 -1.73
N LEU A 134 28.29 5.76 -1.99
CA LEU A 134 27.59 6.49 -3.07
C LEU A 134 28.22 6.32 -4.48
N PHE A 135 27.48 6.53 -5.59
CA PHE A 135 27.98 7.21 -6.82
C PHE A 135 26.90 7.68 -7.84
N ASN A 136 27.36 8.62 -8.69
CA ASN A 136 26.67 9.53 -9.64
C ASN A 136 26.31 8.91 -11.02
N PHE A 137 25.34 9.53 -11.72
CA PHE A 137 24.88 9.17 -13.08
C PHE A 137 25.43 10.09 -14.19
N ASN A 138 25.67 9.52 -15.38
CA ASN A 138 25.73 10.22 -16.66
C ASN A 138 24.95 9.41 -17.71
N GLY A 139 24.07 10.09 -18.45
CA GLY A 139 23.18 9.48 -19.43
C GLY A 139 23.59 9.79 -20.87
N ASN A 140 23.32 8.83 -21.76
CA ASN A 140 22.79 9.02 -23.11
C ASN A 140 22.60 7.64 -23.75
N ASP A 141 21.41 7.37 -24.29
CA ASP A 141 21.23 6.94 -25.68
C ASP A 141 19.74 6.72 -26.02
N LYS A 142 19.37 7.14 -27.24
CA LYS A 142 18.03 7.04 -27.85
C LYS A 142 18.01 5.91 -28.88
N ILE A 143 16.88 5.21 -29.01
CA ILE A 143 16.60 4.31 -30.13
C ILE A 143 15.19 4.59 -30.68
N VAL A 144 15.06 4.62 -32.01
CA VAL A 144 13.89 5.02 -32.82
C VAL A 144 13.29 3.78 -33.52
N GLY A 145 11.96 3.71 -33.72
CA GLY A 145 11.35 2.73 -34.63
C GLY A 145 9.92 2.21 -34.36
N GLN A 146 9.13 2.80 -33.45
CA GLN A 146 7.75 2.34 -33.16
C GLN A 146 6.74 3.49 -33.09
N GLU A 147 6.76 4.40 -34.05
CA GLU A 147 6.19 5.76 -33.93
C GLU A 147 4.67 5.85 -33.72
N GLU A 148 3.86 4.87 -34.14
CA GLU A 148 2.39 4.93 -34.00
C GLU A 148 1.89 4.31 -32.67
N ASP A 149 2.47 3.17 -32.26
CA ASP A 149 2.16 2.51 -30.97
C ASP A 149 2.82 3.25 -29.80
N PHE A 150 3.99 3.88 -30.04
CA PHE A 150 4.55 4.85 -29.10
C PHE A 150 3.65 6.06 -28.97
N LYS A 151 2.90 6.50 -29.99
CA LYS A 151 2.14 7.75 -29.93
C LYS A 151 1.06 7.75 -28.84
N ASN A 152 0.31 6.65 -28.71
CA ASN A 152 -0.75 6.53 -27.70
C ASN A 152 -0.22 6.28 -26.28
N VAL A 153 0.91 5.59 -26.15
CA VAL A 153 1.61 5.36 -24.86
C VAL A 153 2.46 6.59 -24.47
N LEU A 154 2.96 7.33 -25.46
CA LEU A 154 3.60 8.64 -25.33
C LEU A 154 2.57 9.66 -24.90
N GLU A 155 1.35 9.75 -25.41
CA GLU A 155 0.46 10.87 -25.00
C GLU A 155 0.23 10.98 -23.47
N GLU A 156 0.24 9.87 -22.72
CA GLU A 156 0.20 9.87 -21.25
C GLU A 156 1.58 10.00 -20.58
N LEU A 157 2.63 9.34 -21.08
CA LEU A 157 4.00 9.44 -20.56
C LEU A 157 4.69 10.77 -20.91
N ASP A 158 4.42 11.29 -22.10
CA ASP A 158 4.86 12.57 -22.65
C ASP A 158 4.21 13.71 -21.87
N ALA A 159 3.01 13.57 -21.31
CA ALA A 159 2.49 14.57 -20.39
C ALA A 159 3.41 14.74 -19.15
N LEU A 160 3.76 13.64 -18.47
CA LEU A 160 4.64 13.69 -17.30
C LEU A 160 6.08 14.07 -17.68
N VAL A 161 6.63 13.48 -18.75
CA VAL A 161 7.98 13.77 -19.25
C VAL A 161 8.08 15.21 -19.75
N ASN A 162 7.05 15.76 -20.41
CA ASN A 162 7.00 17.17 -20.78
C ASN A 162 6.92 18.07 -19.54
N LEU A 163 6.13 17.70 -18.53
CA LEU A 163 6.07 18.47 -17.27
C LEU A 163 7.43 18.49 -16.56
N ILE A 164 8.17 17.36 -16.59
CA ILE A 164 9.54 17.27 -16.06
C ILE A 164 10.50 18.10 -16.92
N GLY A 165 10.45 17.98 -18.24
CA GLY A 165 11.30 18.74 -19.17
C GLY A 165 11.07 20.26 -19.10
N ARG A 166 9.89 20.70 -18.65
CA ARG A 166 9.55 22.10 -18.36
C ARG A 166 9.88 22.54 -16.93
N ASN A 167 10.51 21.68 -16.12
CA ASN A 167 10.80 21.90 -14.70
C ASN A 167 9.57 22.21 -13.84
N LEU A 168 8.37 21.73 -14.24
CA LEU A 168 7.14 21.92 -13.47
C LEU A 168 6.95 20.82 -12.42
N ILE A 169 7.51 19.64 -12.67
CA ILE A 169 7.52 18.48 -11.78
C ILE A 169 8.96 18.00 -11.62
N SER A 170 9.38 17.74 -10.38
CA SER A 170 10.66 17.11 -10.04
C SER A 170 10.49 15.61 -9.79
N VAL A 171 11.44 14.81 -10.25
CA VAL A 171 11.50 13.39 -9.92
C VAL A 171 12.21 13.23 -8.57
N SER A 172 11.54 12.57 -7.62
CA SER A 172 12.06 12.35 -6.26
C SER A 172 12.59 10.93 -6.10
N GLU A 173 11.91 9.94 -6.68
CA GLU A 173 12.36 8.55 -6.68
C GLU A 173 12.20 7.93 -8.06
N ILE A 174 13.22 7.21 -8.49
CA ILE A 174 13.20 6.39 -9.71
C ILE A 174 13.12 4.94 -9.26
N SER A 175 12.19 4.20 -9.86
CA SER A 175 12.10 2.76 -9.70
C SER A 175 13.38 2.10 -10.18
N SER A 176 13.63 0.92 -9.67
CA SER A 176 14.79 0.12 -10.04
C SER A 176 14.84 -0.25 -11.54
N SER A 177 13.69 -0.29 -12.22
CA SER A 177 13.57 -0.43 -13.69
C SER A 177 13.78 0.87 -14.48
N GLY A 178 14.18 1.98 -13.84
CA GLY A 178 14.38 3.29 -14.49
C GLY A 178 13.11 4.11 -14.73
N GLY A 179 11.93 3.58 -14.41
CA GLY A 179 10.67 4.33 -14.45
C GLY A 179 10.50 5.26 -13.24
N ILE A 180 9.72 6.32 -13.35
CA ILE A 180 9.48 7.26 -12.24
C ILE A 180 8.58 6.59 -11.18
N LYS A 181 9.02 6.60 -9.91
CA LYS A 181 8.27 6.03 -8.78
C LYS A 181 7.58 7.12 -7.95
N VAL A 182 8.30 8.20 -7.66
CA VAL A 182 7.77 9.35 -6.92
C VAL A 182 8.17 10.63 -7.64
N CYS A 183 7.20 11.52 -7.84
CA CYS A 183 7.42 12.85 -8.37
C CYS A 183 6.76 13.90 -7.46
N SER A 184 7.26 15.13 -7.51
CA SER A 184 6.82 16.23 -6.67
C SER A 184 6.62 17.51 -7.48
N ILE A 185 5.69 18.34 -7.04
CA ILE A 185 5.46 19.69 -7.59
C ILE A 185 6.02 20.71 -6.59
N GLN A 186 6.70 21.75 -7.10
CA GLN A 186 7.17 22.84 -6.24
C GLN A 186 6.00 23.56 -5.56
N SER A 187 6.21 23.99 -4.32
CA SER A 187 5.16 24.57 -3.47
C SER A 187 4.54 25.85 -4.06
N SER A 188 5.32 26.68 -4.76
CA SER A 188 4.86 27.87 -5.47
C SER A 188 3.95 27.54 -6.65
N LEU A 189 4.38 26.59 -7.50
CA LEU A 189 3.59 26.10 -8.65
C LEU A 189 2.30 25.41 -8.21
N ARG A 190 2.35 24.65 -7.12
CA ARG A 190 1.16 24.02 -6.53
C ARG A 190 0.13 25.07 -6.11
N LYS A 191 0.56 26.13 -5.42
CA LYS A 191 -0.35 27.23 -5.00
C LYS A 191 -0.98 27.91 -6.23
N LEU A 192 -0.20 28.16 -7.27
CA LEU A 192 -0.70 28.75 -8.52
C LEU A 192 -1.72 27.82 -9.19
N ALA A 193 -1.42 26.52 -9.31
CA ALA A 193 -2.33 25.54 -9.89
C ALA A 193 -3.65 25.44 -9.12
N GLU A 194 -3.61 25.50 -7.79
CA GLU A 194 -4.82 25.53 -6.94
C GLU A 194 -5.67 26.79 -7.19
N ILE A 195 -5.03 27.95 -7.37
CA ILE A 195 -5.74 29.20 -7.68
C ILE A 195 -6.40 29.15 -9.06
N GLU A 196 -5.64 28.79 -10.11
CA GLU A 196 -6.16 28.76 -11.49
C GLU A 196 -7.24 27.70 -11.67
N SER A 197 -7.05 26.51 -11.10
CA SER A 197 -8.06 25.44 -11.18
C SER A 197 -9.35 25.75 -10.43
N GLY A 198 -9.28 26.59 -9.39
CA GLY A 198 -10.44 27.15 -8.70
C GLY A 198 -11.25 28.08 -9.62
N LYS A 199 -10.59 28.98 -10.36
CA LYS A 199 -11.23 29.88 -11.33
C LYS A 199 -11.96 29.12 -12.44
N GLU A 200 -11.36 28.04 -12.93
CA GLU A 200 -11.93 27.19 -13.97
C GLU A 200 -12.99 26.20 -13.47
N LYS A 201 -13.26 26.16 -12.16
CA LYS A 201 -14.17 25.18 -11.52
C LYS A 201 -13.77 23.74 -11.85
N PHE A 202 -12.48 23.50 -11.99
CA PHE A 202 -11.94 22.21 -12.40
C PHE A 202 -11.59 21.34 -11.19
N PHE A 203 -11.01 21.93 -10.15
CA PHE A 203 -10.48 21.23 -8.99
C PHE A 203 -10.84 21.96 -7.69
N HIS A 204 -11.36 21.20 -6.73
CA HIS A 204 -11.63 21.67 -5.38
C HIS A 204 -10.82 20.86 -4.37
N CYS A 205 -9.93 21.54 -3.67
CA CYS A 205 -9.11 20.95 -2.62
C CYS A 205 -9.61 21.38 -1.25
N ARG A 206 -10.02 20.40 -0.42
CA ARG A 206 -10.43 20.65 0.95
C ARG A 206 -9.30 20.37 1.92
N LYS A 207 -8.75 21.45 2.47
CA LYS A 207 -7.60 21.41 3.40
C LYS A 207 -7.94 21.85 4.83
N LYS A 208 -9.13 22.43 5.05
CA LYS A 208 -9.54 22.97 6.36
C LYS A 208 -10.93 22.47 6.75
N TYR A 209 -11.17 22.32 8.06
CA TYR A 209 -12.45 21.87 8.61
C TYR A 209 -13.59 22.87 8.35
N LYS A 210 -13.32 24.17 8.51
CA LYS A 210 -14.25 25.29 8.24
C LYS A 210 -13.86 26.05 6.97
N GLN A 211 -13.95 25.42 5.80
CA GLN A 211 -13.80 26.09 4.51
C GLN A 211 -15.20 26.41 3.97
N GLN A 212 -15.55 27.70 3.88
CA GLN A 212 -16.83 28.12 3.30
C GLN A 212 -16.84 27.77 1.81
N LEU A 213 -17.98 27.25 1.33
CA LEU A 213 -18.18 26.97 -0.09
C LEU A 213 -18.48 28.27 -0.81
N GLU A 214 -17.61 28.66 -1.72
CA GLU A 214 -17.90 29.74 -2.67
C GLU A 214 -18.99 29.31 -3.65
N GLU A 215 -19.84 30.25 -4.08
CA GLU A 215 -20.88 30.01 -5.09
C GLU A 215 -20.25 29.48 -6.39
N GLY A 216 -20.52 28.21 -6.71
CA GLY A 216 -19.98 27.53 -7.89
C GLY A 216 -19.28 26.20 -7.61
N THR A 217 -19.07 25.85 -6.33
CA THR A 217 -18.49 24.57 -5.90
C THR A 217 -19.28 23.33 -6.30
N LYS A 218 -20.57 23.46 -6.63
CA LYS A 218 -21.42 22.37 -7.15
C LYS A 218 -20.94 21.78 -8.47
N PHE A 219 -20.23 22.59 -9.29
CA PHE A 219 -19.82 22.22 -10.65
C PHE A 219 -18.38 21.71 -10.74
N GLN A 220 -17.73 21.50 -9.59
CA GLN A 220 -16.34 21.06 -9.52
C GLN A 220 -16.20 19.64 -10.07
N ARG A 221 -15.31 19.48 -11.06
CA ARG A 221 -15.13 18.19 -11.75
C ARG A 221 -14.22 17.23 -10.97
N ARG A 222 -13.32 17.75 -10.14
CA ARG A 222 -12.40 16.97 -9.32
C ARG A 222 -12.42 17.48 -7.89
N VAL A 223 -12.51 16.58 -6.94
CA VAL A 223 -12.55 16.89 -5.50
C VAL A 223 -11.43 16.12 -4.81
N SER A 224 -10.62 16.80 -4.00
CA SER A 224 -9.68 16.16 -3.09
C SER A 224 -9.95 16.54 -1.64
N VAL A 225 -9.82 15.56 -0.76
CA VAL A 225 -10.03 15.69 0.69
C VAL A 225 -8.69 15.39 1.37
N HIS A 226 -8.10 16.41 1.98
CA HIS A 226 -6.82 16.31 2.70
C HIS A 226 -6.99 16.40 4.22
N ILE A 227 -8.19 16.76 4.69
CA ILE A 227 -8.53 16.78 6.11
C ILE A 227 -8.94 15.39 6.57
N ASN A 228 -8.78 15.12 7.88
CA ASN A 228 -9.37 13.95 8.50
C ASN A 228 -10.90 14.04 8.37
N PRO A 229 -11.56 13.18 7.57
CA PRO A 229 -12.99 13.28 7.34
C PRO A 229 -13.77 13.06 8.65
N LEU A 230 -13.23 12.31 9.61
CA LEU A 230 -13.85 12.02 10.90
C LEU A 230 -14.14 13.29 11.69
N MET A 231 -13.20 14.24 11.69
CA MET A 231 -13.31 15.50 12.43
C MET A 231 -14.25 16.53 11.77
N SER A 232 -14.84 16.22 10.62
CA SER A 232 -15.79 17.10 9.93
C SER A 232 -16.87 16.34 9.17
N LEU A 233 -17.18 15.12 9.61
CA LEU A 233 -18.09 14.17 8.96
C LEU A 233 -19.35 14.83 8.44
N GLU A 234 -20.07 15.58 9.28
CA GLU A 234 -21.34 16.21 8.91
C GLU A 234 -21.17 17.34 7.87
N ASN A 235 -20.12 18.15 7.97
CA ASN A 235 -19.84 19.27 7.04
C ASN A 235 -19.11 18.81 5.77
N VAL A 236 -18.37 17.71 5.79
CA VAL A 236 -17.83 17.05 4.60
C VAL A 236 -18.95 16.38 3.84
N TYR A 237 -19.80 15.66 4.55
CA TYR A 237 -20.99 15.03 4.00
C TYR A 237 -21.95 16.04 3.37
N LYS A 238 -22.43 17.05 4.12
CA LYS A 238 -23.37 18.05 3.59
C LYS A 238 -22.82 18.76 2.36
N THR A 239 -21.54 19.07 2.36
CA THR A 239 -20.85 19.74 1.25
C THR A 239 -20.66 18.84 0.05
N THR A 240 -20.15 17.61 0.23
CA THR A 240 -19.92 16.66 -0.87
C THR A 240 -21.24 16.28 -1.55
N LYS A 241 -22.32 16.17 -0.77
CA LYS A 241 -23.70 16.00 -1.29
C LYS A 241 -24.15 17.13 -2.24
N THR A 242 -23.56 18.32 -2.15
CA THR A 242 -23.88 19.42 -3.08
C THR A 242 -23.11 19.38 -4.40
N ILE A 243 -22.04 18.58 -4.48
CA ILE A 243 -21.17 18.50 -5.66
C ILE A 243 -21.63 17.31 -6.51
N THR A 244 -22.60 17.50 -7.39
CA THR A 244 -23.14 16.41 -8.22
C THR A 244 -22.31 16.15 -9.49
N SER A 245 -21.42 17.08 -9.87
CA SER A 245 -20.69 17.03 -11.14
C SER A 245 -19.30 16.40 -11.05
N ALA A 246 -18.89 15.91 -9.88
CA ALA A 246 -17.54 15.38 -9.71
C ALA A 246 -17.36 14.07 -10.48
N ARG A 247 -16.22 13.97 -11.15
CA ARG A 247 -15.74 12.80 -11.88
C ARG A 247 -14.53 12.16 -11.21
N SER A 248 -13.91 12.85 -10.26
CA SER A 248 -12.81 12.33 -9.45
C SER A 248 -12.97 12.75 -8.00
N LEU A 249 -12.80 11.79 -7.09
CA LEU A 249 -12.77 12.00 -5.64
C LEU A 249 -11.52 11.32 -5.07
N LEU A 250 -10.65 12.10 -4.45
CA LEU A 250 -9.36 11.64 -3.93
C LEU A 250 -9.24 11.93 -2.44
N TYR A 251 -9.02 10.90 -1.63
CA TYR A 251 -8.70 11.02 -0.22
C TYR A 251 -7.18 10.99 -0.05
N LEU A 252 -6.60 12.13 0.33
CA LEU A 252 -5.16 12.37 0.38
C LEU A 252 -4.70 12.89 1.77
N GLY A 253 -5.53 12.64 2.79
CA GLY A 253 -5.26 12.96 4.20
C GLY A 253 -4.50 11.85 4.94
N PRO A 254 -4.46 11.92 6.29
CA PRO A 254 -3.89 10.88 7.16
C PRO A 254 -4.65 9.52 7.03
N HIS A 255 -4.10 8.42 7.55
CA HIS A 255 -4.84 7.14 7.56
C HIS A 255 -6.02 7.18 8.56
N HIS A 256 -7.13 6.55 8.20
CA HIS A 256 -8.37 6.57 9.00
C HIS A 256 -8.91 5.16 9.20
N HIS A 257 -9.44 4.86 10.41
CA HIS A 257 -9.92 3.53 10.84
C HIS A 257 -11.45 3.42 11.06
N HIS A 258 -12.25 4.39 10.61
CA HIS A 258 -13.68 4.41 10.94
C HIS A 258 -14.57 4.48 9.69
N PRO A 259 -15.77 3.87 9.74
CA PRO A 259 -16.70 3.86 8.63
C PRO A 259 -17.21 5.27 8.40
N LEU A 260 -16.93 5.83 7.21
CA LEU A 260 -17.58 7.04 6.77
C LEU A 260 -19.03 6.68 6.40
N PRO A 261 -20.05 7.41 6.89
CA PRO A 261 -21.40 7.28 6.41
C PRO A 261 -21.41 7.77 4.95
N PHE A 262 -21.50 6.84 4.01
CA PHE A 262 -21.57 7.17 2.61
C PHE A 262 -22.99 7.56 2.23
N CYS A 263 -23.10 8.71 1.58
CA CYS A 263 -24.06 8.90 0.50
C CYS A 263 -23.26 9.61 -0.58
N LEU A 264 -22.56 8.85 -1.44
CA LEU A 264 -21.93 9.43 -2.62
C LEU A 264 -23.05 9.83 -3.59
N THR A 265 -23.25 11.13 -3.81
CA THR A 265 -24.19 11.64 -4.83
C THR A 265 -23.50 11.89 -6.17
N PHE A 266 -22.42 11.16 -6.43
CA PHE A 266 -21.53 11.38 -7.56
C PHE A 266 -21.84 10.41 -8.71
N ASP A 267 -23.01 10.55 -9.32
CA ASP A 267 -23.46 9.64 -10.39
C ASP A 267 -22.48 9.58 -11.59
N LEU A 268 -21.65 10.62 -11.75
CA LEU A 268 -20.67 10.75 -12.83
C LEU A 268 -19.23 10.35 -12.44
N LEU A 269 -19.03 9.77 -11.25
CA LEU A 269 -17.70 9.47 -10.73
C LEU A 269 -16.99 8.42 -11.62
N ARG A 270 -15.75 8.74 -11.99
CA ARG A 270 -14.86 7.86 -12.78
C ARG A 270 -13.65 7.41 -12.00
N VAL A 271 -13.19 8.22 -11.05
CA VAL A 271 -12.01 7.94 -10.23
C VAL A 271 -12.38 8.11 -8.77
N LEU A 272 -12.28 7.04 -7.99
CA LEU A 272 -12.40 7.07 -6.54
C LEU A 272 -11.11 6.54 -5.93
N ASP A 273 -10.32 7.43 -5.34
CA ASP A 273 -9.14 7.05 -4.57
C ASP A 273 -9.42 7.16 -3.08
N ALA A 274 -9.77 6.05 -2.45
CA ALA A 274 -10.03 5.94 -1.01
C ALA A 274 -8.99 5.01 -0.35
N PHE A 275 -7.79 4.89 -0.93
CA PHE A 275 -6.75 3.97 -0.46
C PHE A 275 -6.34 4.19 0.99
N ILE A 276 -6.43 5.42 1.51
CA ILE A 276 -6.07 5.75 2.89
C ILE A 276 -7.23 5.56 3.89
N VAL A 277 -8.44 5.34 3.40
CA VAL A 277 -9.67 5.25 4.19
C VAL A 277 -9.98 3.77 4.45
N TYR A 278 -10.08 3.40 5.72
CA TYR A 278 -10.48 2.06 6.13
C TYR A 278 -11.99 1.93 6.24
N PHE A 279 -12.54 0.95 5.53
CA PHE A 279 -13.94 0.59 5.58
C PHE A 279 -14.16 -0.60 6.51
N VAL A 280 -15.10 -0.45 7.45
CA VAL A 280 -15.55 -1.56 8.31
C VAL A 280 -16.51 -2.46 7.54
N GLU A 281 -17.41 -1.85 6.77
CA GLU A 281 -18.36 -2.53 5.87
C GLU A 281 -18.12 -2.05 4.44
N PHE A 282 -18.41 -2.89 3.45
CA PHE A 282 -18.30 -2.49 2.06
C PHE A 282 -19.38 -1.44 1.73
N PRO A 283 -19.03 -0.27 1.16
CA PRO A 283 -20.04 0.74 0.83
C PRO A 283 -20.85 0.35 -0.41
N ASP A 284 -22.13 -0.01 -0.23
CA ASP A 284 -23.04 -0.40 -1.31
C ASP A 284 -23.16 0.68 -2.40
N GLU A 285 -22.96 1.95 -2.05
CA GLU A 285 -22.98 3.06 -3.01
C GLU A 285 -21.89 2.92 -4.07
N PHE A 286 -20.76 2.28 -3.77
CA PHE A 286 -19.69 2.08 -4.76
C PHE A 286 -20.18 1.21 -5.93
N LEU A 287 -21.10 0.28 -5.65
CA LEU A 287 -21.70 -0.63 -6.62
C LEU A 287 -22.63 0.10 -7.59
N GLN A 288 -23.10 1.29 -7.23
CA GLN A 288 -23.99 2.11 -8.06
C GLN A 288 -23.22 3.04 -9.02
N LEU A 289 -21.89 3.13 -8.89
CA LEU A 289 -21.04 4.01 -9.69
C LEU A 289 -20.73 3.41 -11.08
N VAL A 290 -21.73 3.35 -11.95
CA VAL A 290 -21.63 2.72 -13.29
C VAL A 290 -20.60 3.36 -14.26
N HIS A 291 -20.07 4.54 -13.91
CA HIS A 291 -19.04 5.24 -14.67
C HIS A 291 -17.62 5.05 -14.12
N LEU A 292 -17.46 4.30 -13.02
CA LEU A 292 -16.20 4.13 -12.34
C LEU A 292 -15.21 3.37 -13.22
N THR A 293 -14.01 3.94 -13.35
CA THR A 293 -12.87 3.41 -14.11
C THR A 293 -11.68 3.08 -13.21
N TYR A 294 -11.59 3.75 -12.06
CA TYR A 294 -10.54 3.54 -11.06
C TYR A 294 -11.17 3.52 -9.67
N LEU A 295 -10.85 2.47 -8.91
CA LEU A 295 -11.23 2.31 -7.52
C LEU A 295 -10.03 1.88 -6.69
N SER A 296 -9.72 2.64 -5.65
CA SER A 296 -8.84 2.20 -4.57
C SER A 296 -9.54 2.31 -3.22
N LEU A 297 -9.36 1.33 -2.35
CA LEU A 297 -9.92 1.34 -1.00
C LEU A 297 -9.08 0.52 -0.01
N THR A 298 -9.24 0.79 1.29
CA THR A 298 -8.81 -0.16 2.32
C THR A 298 -10.02 -0.87 2.91
N TYR A 299 -10.10 -2.19 2.75
CA TYR A 299 -11.22 -2.98 3.24
C TYR A 299 -10.75 -4.40 3.57
N ASN A 300 -11.25 -4.95 4.68
CA ASN A 300 -10.68 -6.14 5.29
C ASN A 300 -11.51 -7.42 5.11
N ASP A 301 -12.71 -7.36 4.57
CA ASP A 301 -13.58 -8.53 4.40
C ASP A 301 -13.81 -8.82 2.89
N GLU A 302 -14.79 -9.67 2.57
CA GLU A 302 -15.05 -10.14 1.20
C GLU A 302 -15.62 -9.02 0.33
N ILE A 303 -15.03 -8.85 -0.86
CA ILE A 303 -15.51 -7.86 -1.82
C ILE A 303 -16.79 -8.42 -2.47
N PRO A 304 -17.89 -7.66 -2.49
CA PRO A 304 -19.14 -8.12 -3.07
C PRO A 304 -19.02 -8.34 -4.59
N PRO A 305 -19.73 -9.34 -5.15
CA PRO A 305 -19.69 -9.68 -6.57
C PRO A 305 -20.12 -8.53 -7.49
N GLU A 306 -20.99 -7.66 -7.01
CA GLU A 306 -21.46 -6.45 -7.70
C GLU A 306 -20.34 -5.45 -8.02
N ILE A 307 -19.12 -5.62 -7.48
CA ILE A 307 -17.95 -4.82 -7.83
C ILE A 307 -17.54 -4.97 -9.31
N SER A 308 -18.06 -5.99 -10.00
CA SER A 308 -17.82 -6.29 -11.42
C SER A 308 -18.45 -5.25 -12.36
N LEU A 309 -18.05 -3.99 -12.17
CA LEU A 309 -18.49 -2.83 -12.92
C LEU A 309 -17.88 -2.88 -14.33
N GLN A 310 -18.74 -2.76 -15.35
CA GLN A 310 -18.38 -2.92 -16.76
C GLN A 310 -17.30 -1.97 -17.29
N LYS A 311 -17.03 -0.87 -16.58
CA LYS A 311 -16.05 0.16 -16.99
C LYS A 311 -14.79 0.21 -16.10
N LEU A 312 -14.72 -0.62 -15.06
CA LEU A 312 -13.62 -0.56 -14.11
C LEU A 312 -12.35 -1.13 -14.74
N GLN A 313 -11.31 -0.29 -14.79
CA GLN A 313 -10.00 -0.61 -15.37
C GLN A 313 -8.97 -0.88 -14.28
N VAL A 314 -9.09 -0.20 -13.14
CA VAL A 314 -8.16 -0.31 -12.01
C VAL A 314 -8.92 -0.63 -10.73
N LEU A 315 -8.51 -1.69 -10.05
CA LEU A 315 -8.99 -2.03 -8.71
C LEU A 315 -7.79 -2.26 -7.78
N MET A 316 -7.72 -1.47 -6.71
CA MET A 316 -6.72 -1.59 -5.67
C MET A 316 -7.40 -1.78 -4.31
N VAL A 317 -7.18 -2.93 -3.68
CA VAL A 317 -7.76 -3.21 -2.35
C VAL A 317 -6.64 -3.46 -1.37
N ARG A 318 -6.47 -2.51 -0.44
CA ARG A 318 -5.55 -2.68 0.68
C ARG A 318 -6.27 -3.42 1.80
N ARG A 319 -5.63 -4.47 2.33
CA ARG A 319 -6.01 -5.05 3.62
C ARG A 319 -5.03 -4.57 4.67
N ILE A 320 -5.54 -4.21 5.83
CA ILE A 320 -4.69 -3.98 7.00
C ILE A 320 -4.38 -5.36 7.59
N PRO A 321 -3.10 -5.75 7.72
CA PRO A 321 -2.74 -7.11 8.10
C PRO A 321 -3.47 -7.58 9.36
N LYS A 322 -4.36 -8.58 9.22
CA LYS A 322 -4.81 -9.41 10.33
C LYS A 322 -3.59 -10.26 10.74
N LEU A 323 -3.36 -10.50 12.03
CA LEU A 323 -2.21 -11.29 12.53
C LEU A 323 -2.11 -12.72 11.93
N ILE A 324 -3.12 -13.14 11.18
CA ILE A 324 -3.27 -14.43 10.54
C ILE A 324 -3.85 -14.16 9.14
N PHE A 325 -3.14 -14.57 8.09
CA PHE A 325 -3.72 -14.67 6.76
C PHE A 325 -4.74 -15.80 6.77
N ILE A 326 -5.99 -15.50 6.41
CA ILE A 326 -7.00 -16.53 6.16
C ILE A 326 -6.85 -16.84 4.68
N GLY A 327 -6.39 -18.05 4.33
CA GLY A 327 -6.14 -18.53 2.96
C GLY A 327 -7.40 -18.72 2.12
N VAL A 328 -8.23 -17.69 2.10
CA VAL A 328 -9.43 -17.57 1.28
C VAL A 328 -9.29 -16.30 0.47
N SER A 329 -9.59 -16.40 -0.82
CA SER A 329 -9.71 -15.20 -1.66
C SER A 329 -10.81 -14.31 -1.09
N PHE A 330 -10.52 -13.02 -0.93
CA PHE A 330 -11.57 -12.04 -0.63
C PHE A 330 -12.17 -11.46 -1.91
N LEU A 331 -11.72 -11.93 -3.08
CA LEU A 331 -12.20 -11.47 -4.38
C LEU A 331 -13.38 -12.34 -4.82
N PRO A 332 -14.41 -11.74 -5.42
CA PRO A 332 -15.52 -12.47 -5.99
C PRO A 332 -15.11 -13.18 -7.29
N ASP A 333 -15.78 -14.28 -7.63
CA ASP A 333 -15.57 -15.03 -8.87
C ASP A 333 -15.87 -14.16 -10.12
N GLU A 334 -16.77 -13.19 -9.98
CA GLU A 334 -17.21 -12.23 -11.00
C GLU A 334 -16.09 -11.33 -11.52
N ILE A 335 -14.92 -11.30 -10.85
CA ILE A 335 -13.73 -10.58 -11.34
C ILE A 335 -13.30 -11.09 -12.71
N TRP A 336 -13.53 -12.37 -13.02
CA TRP A 336 -13.23 -12.98 -14.32
C TRP A 336 -14.06 -12.41 -15.47
N GLU A 337 -15.19 -11.78 -15.18
CA GLU A 337 -16.14 -11.26 -16.16
C GLU A 337 -15.91 -9.79 -16.51
N MET A 338 -14.92 -9.14 -15.89
CA MET A 338 -14.64 -7.72 -16.06
C MET A 338 -13.91 -7.44 -17.39
N PRO A 339 -14.57 -6.86 -18.42
CA PRO A 339 -14.06 -6.88 -19.79
C PRO A 339 -12.92 -5.89 -20.04
N VAL A 340 -12.85 -4.80 -19.28
CA VAL A 340 -11.88 -3.71 -19.49
C VAL A 340 -10.85 -3.59 -18.36
N LEU A 341 -10.81 -4.57 -17.46
CA LEU A 341 -9.92 -4.58 -16.31
C LEU A 341 -8.47 -4.70 -16.76
N GLN A 342 -7.63 -3.76 -16.32
CA GLN A 342 -6.22 -3.64 -16.72
C GLN A 342 -5.26 -3.81 -15.53
N HIS A 343 -5.64 -3.33 -14.35
CA HIS A 343 -4.73 -3.26 -13.21
C HIS A 343 -5.39 -3.74 -11.92
N LEU A 344 -4.77 -4.76 -11.32
CA LEU A 344 -5.14 -5.31 -10.02
C LEU A 344 -3.98 -5.21 -9.02
N TRP A 345 -4.28 -4.67 -7.85
CA TRP A 345 -3.34 -4.59 -6.74
C TRP A 345 -4.01 -4.92 -5.41
N PHE A 346 -3.36 -5.78 -4.62
CA PHE A 346 -3.86 -6.23 -3.32
C PHE A 346 -2.76 -6.18 -2.25
N THR A 347 -3.10 -6.33 -0.97
CA THR A 347 -2.08 -6.47 0.09
C THR A 347 -1.58 -7.90 0.24
N GLU A 348 -2.43 -8.91 0.04
CA GLU A 348 -2.12 -10.34 0.02
C GLU A 348 -3.45 -11.09 -0.15
N THR A 349 -3.61 -11.87 -1.22
CA THR A 349 -4.83 -12.70 -1.42
C THR A 349 -4.57 -13.86 -2.37
N ASP A 350 -5.37 -14.92 -2.24
CA ASP A 350 -5.55 -15.86 -3.34
C ASP A 350 -6.37 -15.21 -4.46
N PHE A 351 -6.07 -15.57 -5.69
CA PHE A 351 -6.94 -15.26 -6.83
C PHE A 351 -8.08 -16.29 -6.90
N PRO A 352 -9.30 -15.89 -7.32
CA PRO A 352 -10.42 -16.81 -7.46
C PRO A 352 -10.09 -17.96 -8.41
N ALA A 353 -10.65 -19.14 -8.12
CA ALA A 353 -10.50 -20.29 -8.99
C ALA A 353 -11.12 -20.01 -10.37
N LEU A 354 -10.68 -20.74 -11.40
CA LEU A 354 -11.32 -20.63 -12.70
C LEU A 354 -12.77 -21.13 -12.62
N PRO A 355 -13.74 -20.40 -13.21
CA PRO A 355 -15.12 -20.85 -13.24
C PRO A 355 -15.27 -22.19 -13.97
N GLN A 356 -16.01 -23.13 -13.37
CA GLN A 356 -16.07 -24.54 -13.79
C GLN A 356 -16.65 -24.76 -15.21
N ASN A 357 -17.48 -23.82 -15.69
CA ASN A 357 -18.21 -23.95 -16.95
C ASN A 357 -17.49 -23.34 -18.16
N ILE A 358 -16.23 -22.93 -18.00
CA ILE A 358 -15.48 -22.26 -19.05
C ILE A 358 -14.77 -23.31 -19.92
N PRO A 359 -14.89 -23.23 -21.26
CA PRO A 359 -14.14 -24.11 -22.14
C PRO A 359 -12.66 -24.09 -21.78
N GLN A 360 -12.03 -25.26 -21.72
CA GLN A 360 -10.58 -25.35 -21.55
C GLN A 360 -9.92 -24.41 -22.57
N HIS A 361 -9.07 -23.50 -22.08
CA HIS A 361 -8.31 -22.51 -22.85
C HIS A 361 -9.03 -21.22 -23.28
N LYS A 362 -10.25 -20.92 -22.82
CA LYS A 362 -10.83 -19.59 -23.04
C LYS A 362 -10.10 -18.55 -22.18
N ALA A 363 -9.47 -17.58 -22.83
CA ALA A 363 -8.94 -16.41 -22.14
C ALA A 363 -10.08 -15.47 -21.70
N LEU A 364 -9.96 -14.92 -20.50
CA LEU A 364 -11.04 -14.16 -19.85
C LEU A 364 -10.60 -12.71 -19.64
N LEU A 365 -9.54 -12.53 -18.85
CA LEU A 365 -8.96 -11.24 -18.50
C LEU A 365 -7.99 -10.77 -19.60
N LEU A 366 -8.51 -10.61 -20.82
CA LEU A 366 -7.76 -10.28 -22.03
C LEU A 366 -7.00 -8.96 -21.94
N ASN A 367 -7.51 -8.00 -21.17
CA ASN A 367 -6.94 -6.67 -21.03
C ASN A 367 -6.07 -6.50 -19.77
N LEU A 368 -5.97 -7.53 -18.92
CA LEU A 368 -5.24 -7.42 -17.65
C LEU A 368 -3.73 -7.33 -17.92
N GLN A 369 -3.15 -6.18 -17.58
CA GLN A 369 -1.74 -5.87 -17.79
C GLN A 369 -0.91 -6.05 -16.52
N THR A 370 -1.50 -5.80 -15.34
CA THR A 370 -0.78 -5.94 -14.07
C THR A 370 -1.60 -6.66 -13.02
N LEU A 371 -0.99 -7.65 -12.36
CA LEU A 371 -1.56 -8.41 -11.25
C LEU A 371 -0.55 -8.44 -10.12
N SER A 372 -0.88 -7.88 -8.96
CA SER A 372 0.07 -7.69 -7.86
C SER A 372 -0.38 -8.29 -6.54
N HIS A 373 0.58 -8.87 -5.82
CA HIS A 373 0.44 -9.44 -4.46
C HIS A 373 -0.58 -10.58 -4.36
N ILE A 374 -0.54 -11.49 -5.34
CA ILE A 374 -1.34 -12.71 -5.35
C ILE A 374 -0.56 -13.90 -4.80
N SER A 375 -1.23 -14.77 -4.06
CA SER A 375 -0.66 -16.01 -3.55
C SER A 375 -0.24 -16.94 -4.69
N ALA A 376 0.99 -17.45 -4.60
CA ALA A 376 1.56 -18.33 -5.61
C ALA A 376 0.75 -19.61 -5.82
N ALA A 377 0.09 -20.10 -4.77
CA ALA A 377 -0.75 -21.29 -4.81
C ALA A 377 -1.97 -21.14 -5.74
N SER A 378 -2.50 -19.92 -5.87
CA SER A 378 -3.66 -19.62 -6.72
C SER A 378 -3.30 -19.43 -8.20
N CYS A 379 -2.04 -19.17 -8.52
CA CYS A 379 -1.56 -18.93 -9.90
C CYS A 379 -1.23 -20.25 -10.64
N THR A 380 -2.25 -21.09 -10.84
CA THR A 380 -2.10 -22.31 -11.63
C THR A 380 -1.80 -22.01 -13.11
N ARG A 381 -1.32 -23.02 -13.86
CA ARG A 381 -1.06 -22.89 -15.31
C ARG A 381 -2.27 -22.35 -16.08
N ASP A 382 -3.48 -22.77 -15.72
CA ASP A 382 -4.69 -22.37 -16.43
C ASP A 382 -5.15 -20.96 -16.05
N VAL A 383 -4.96 -20.56 -14.78
CA VAL A 383 -5.19 -19.18 -14.33
C VAL A 383 -4.30 -18.21 -15.11
N LEU A 384 -2.99 -18.49 -15.21
CA LEU A 384 -2.05 -17.63 -15.94
C LEU A 384 -2.31 -17.60 -17.45
N ARG A 385 -2.70 -18.73 -18.06
CA ARG A 385 -3.10 -18.78 -19.48
C ARG A 385 -4.31 -17.90 -19.78
N SER A 386 -5.16 -17.66 -18.79
CA SER A 386 -6.40 -16.89 -18.94
C SER A 386 -6.16 -15.36 -18.97
N MET A 387 -4.92 -14.92 -18.73
CA MET A 387 -4.47 -13.52 -18.68
C MET A 387 -3.34 -13.26 -19.70
N PRO A 388 -3.59 -13.37 -21.02
CA PRO A 388 -2.52 -13.39 -22.03
C PRO A 388 -1.75 -12.07 -22.20
N SER A 389 -2.33 -10.94 -21.80
CA SER A 389 -1.73 -9.60 -21.94
C SER A 389 -0.98 -9.13 -20.69
N LEU A 390 -0.75 -10.03 -19.73
CA LEU A 390 -0.12 -9.68 -18.46
C LEU A 390 1.36 -9.33 -18.65
N LYS A 391 1.72 -8.09 -18.31
CA LYS A 391 3.08 -7.53 -18.41
C LYS A 391 3.80 -7.47 -17.07
N LYS A 392 3.07 -7.31 -15.97
CA LYS A 392 3.64 -7.26 -14.62
C LYS A 392 2.91 -8.23 -13.69
N LEU A 393 3.66 -9.09 -13.04
CA LEU A 393 3.14 -10.05 -12.07
C LEU A 393 3.94 -9.96 -10.77
N SER A 394 3.24 -9.79 -9.65
CA SER A 394 3.83 -9.96 -8.31
C SER A 394 3.10 -11.05 -7.55
N MET A 395 3.86 -12.04 -7.09
CA MET A 395 3.37 -13.18 -6.32
C MET A 395 3.99 -13.22 -4.92
N TRP A 396 3.34 -13.91 -4.00
CA TRP A 396 3.89 -14.19 -2.68
C TRP A 396 3.60 -15.61 -2.22
N ALA A 397 4.39 -16.11 -1.26
CA ALA A 397 4.15 -17.39 -0.60
C ALA A 397 4.57 -17.33 0.88
N GLU A 398 3.85 -18.04 1.74
CA GLU A 398 4.19 -18.16 3.17
C GLU A 398 4.97 -19.46 3.43
N ALA A 399 6.21 -19.32 3.93
CA ALA A 399 7.10 -20.44 4.29
C ALA A 399 7.08 -21.66 3.33
N PRO A 400 7.17 -21.46 2.00
CA PRO A 400 7.12 -22.55 1.04
C PRO A 400 8.32 -23.50 1.22
N GLY A 401 8.14 -24.78 0.88
CA GLY A 401 9.26 -25.71 0.71
C GLY A 401 9.90 -25.49 -0.66
N VAL A 402 9.28 -26.10 -1.67
CA VAL A 402 9.65 -25.95 -3.08
C VAL A 402 8.55 -25.21 -3.82
N ILE A 403 8.91 -24.24 -4.67
CA ILE A 403 7.96 -23.41 -5.41
C ILE A 403 8.03 -23.70 -6.91
N GLY A 404 6.95 -24.26 -7.46
CA GLY A 404 6.73 -24.35 -8.90
C GLY A 404 6.14 -23.05 -9.45
N LEU A 405 6.80 -22.45 -10.45
CA LEU A 405 6.33 -21.26 -11.14
C LEU A 405 6.09 -21.55 -12.63
N TYR A 406 4.96 -21.11 -13.15
CA TYR A 406 4.54 -21.34 -14.55
C TYR A 406 4.60 -20.08 -15.42
N LEU A 407 5.71 -19.34 -15.31
CA LEU A 407 5.90 -18.05 -15.99
C LEU A 407 5.97 -18.19 -17.51
N ASP A 408 6.31 -19.38 -18.01
CA ASP A 408 6.35 -19.74 -19.42
C ASP A 408 5.00 -19.54 -20.15
N LYS A 409 3.89 -19.48 -19.40
CA LYS A 409 2.55 -19.21 -19.94
C LYS A 409 2.31 -17.74 -20.26
N LEU A 410 3.11 -16.83 -19.71
CA LEU A 410 2.93 -15.39 -19.82
C LEU A 410 3.88 -14.80 -20.87
N LYS A 411 3.43 -14.82 -22.13
CA LYS A 411 4.26 -14.45 -23.29
C LYS A 411 4.62 -12.96 -23.38
N GLN A 412 3.91 -12.09 -22.65
CA GLN A 412 4.14 -10.65 -22.62
C GLN A 412 4.72 -10.17 -21.27
N LEU A 413 5.10 -11.10 -20.39
CA LEU A 413 5.58 -10.74 -19.06
C LEU A 413 6.92 -10.01 -19.17
N GLU A 414 6.94 -8.76 -18.70
CA GLU A 414 8.11 -7.88 -18.72
C GLU A 414 8.75 -7.73 -17.33
N ALA A 415 7.94 -7.82 -16.27
CA ALA A 415 8.42 -7.71 -14.89
C ALA A 415 7.75 -8.74 -13.97
N PHE A 416 8.57 -9.47 -13.23
CA PHE A 416 8.14 -10.43 -12.24
C PHE A 416 8.69 -10.09 -10.86
N LYS A 417 7.84 -10.14 -9.84
CA LYS A 417 8.22 -10.00 -8.43
C LYS A 417 7.73 -11.21 -7.64
N PHE A 418 8.58 -11.77 -6.80
CA PHE A 418 8.24 -12.84 -5.88
C PHE A 418 8.62 -12.47 -4.45
N ILE A 419 7.71 -12.69 -3.50
CA ILE A 419 7.88 -12.31 -2.09
C ILE A 419 7.65 -13.53 -1.21
N VAL A 420 8.62 -13.87 -0.36
CA VAL A 420 8.41 -14.86 0.70
C VAL A 420 8.06 -14.16 1.99
N LEU A 421 6.93 -14.52 2.57
CA LEU A 421 6.48 -14.01 3.87
C LEU A 421 6.92 -14.95 5.00
N HIS A 422 7.11 -14.37 6.18
CA HIS A 422 7.41 -15.08 7.44
C HIS A 422 8.62 -16.03 7.38
N LEU A 423 9.74 -15.54 6.87
CA LEU A 423 11.00 -16.28 6.83
C LEU A 423 11.43 -16.75 8.21
N SER A 424 11.50 -18.06 8.39
CA SER A 424 12.24 -18.64 9.51
C SER A 424 13.70 -18.79 9.10
N PRO A 425 14.68 -18.37 9.93
CA PRO A 425 16.10 -18.46 9.59
C PRO A 425 16.61 -19.89 9.30
N LYS A 426 15.80 -20.91 9.59
CA LYS A 426 16.12 -22.33 9.42
C LYS A 426 15.50 -22.98 8.18
N LYS A 427 14.64 -22.29 7.41
CA LYS A 427 14.01 -22.85 6.22
C LYS A 427 14.53 -22.14 4.99
N GLN A 428 15.22 -22.90 4.14
CA GLN A 428 15.54 -22.48 2.80
C GLN A 428 14.28 -22.63 1.94
N VAL A 429 14.02 -21.59 1.15
CA VAL A 429 12.99 -21.60 0.12
C VAL A 429 13.70 -21.73 -1.20
N GLU A 430 13.37 -22.78 -1.94
CA GLU A 430 13.97 -23.05 -3.24
C GLU A 430 12.90 -23.07 -4.33
N PHE A 431 13.31 -22.70 -5.52
CA PHE A 431 12.51 -22.87 -6.72
C PHE A 431 12.61 -24.31 -7.24
N GLU A 432 11.58 -24.78 -7.94
CA GLU A 432 11.72 -26.01 -8.73
C GLU A 432 12.87 -25.84 -9.74
N PRO A 433 13.69 -26.88 -9.97
CA PRO A 433 14.91 -26.78 -10.79
C PRO A 433 14.64 -26.42 -12.26
N GLU A 434 13.40 -26.52 -12.75
CA GLU A 434 13.02 -26.27 -14.16
C GLU A 434 12.17 -24.99 -14.35
N ILE A 435 12.52 -23.87 -13.71
CA ILE A 435 11.82 -22.60 -14.00
C ILE A 435 12.22 -22.07 -15.38
N SER A 436 11.24 -22.04 -16.28
CA SER A 436 11.36 -21.37 -17.57
C SER A 436 10.86 -19.92 -17.51
N PHE A 437 11.75 -18.97 -17.71
CA PHE A 437 11.40 -17.55 -17.83
C PHE A 437 10.98 -17.20 -19.28
N PRO A 438 9.95 -16.35 -19.47
CA PRO A 438 9.55 -15.90 -20.80
C PRO A 438 10.60 -14.95 -21.42
N GLN A 439 10.75 -15.01 -22.75
CA GLN A 439 11.72 -14.22 -23.51
C GLN A 439 11.47 -12.69 -23.50
N THR A 440 10.35 -12.25 -22.93
CA THR A 440 10.02 -10.84 -22.73
C THR A 440 10.45 -10.29 -21.37
N LEU A 441 10.87 -11.15 -20.43
CA LEU A 441 11.13 -10.76 -19.05
C LEU A 441 12.38 -9.88 -18.97
N ARG A 442 12.21 -8.65 -18.49
CA ARG A 442 13.30 -7.66 -18.35
C ARG A 442 13.71 -7.45 -16.90
N LYS A 443 12.79 -7.66 -15.96
CA LYS A 443 13.01 -7.44 -14.53
C LYS A 443 12.53 -8.62 -13.68
N LEU A 444 13.39 -9.05 -12.77
CA LEU A 444 13.13 -10.06 -11.75
C LEU A 444 13.38 -9.43 -10.38
N SER A 445 12.40 -9.45 -9.49
CA SER A 445 12.54 -8.99 -8.11
C SER A 445 12.21 -10.12 -7.16
N LEU A 446 13.12 -10.47 -6.28
CA LEU A 446 12.97 -11.54 -5.31
C LEU A 446 13.13 -10.95 -3.92
N SER A 447 12.24 -11.34 -3.01
CA SER A 447 12.32 -10.93 -1.62
C SER A 447 12.25 -12.16 -0.73
N GLY A 448 13.26 -12.31 0.13
CA GLY A 448 13.27 -13.37 1.12
C GLY A 448 13.54 -14.77 0.58
N ILE A 449 14.27 -14.92 -0.52
CA ILE A 449 14.54 -16.23 -1.15
C ILE A 449 16.04 -16.53 -1.09
N ALA A 450 16.38 -17.82 -0.97
CA ALA A 450 17.69 -18.34 -1.31
C ALA A 450 17.69 -18.73 -2.80
N MET A 451 18.48 -18.05 -3.64
CA MET A 451 18.61 -18.45 -5.05
C MET A 451 19.38 -19.77 -5.14
N SER A 452 18.90 -20.72 -5.94
CA SER A 452 19.67 -21.90 -6.31
C SER A 452 20.73 -21.51 -7.35
N SER A 453 21.91 -22.12 -7.26
CA SER A 453 23.04 -21.92 -8.17
C SER A 453 22.76 -22.32 -9.62
N ASP A 454 21.66 -23.02 -9.88
CA ASP A 454 21.43 -23.75 -11.14
C ASP A 454 20.68 -22.92 -12.19
N ILE A 455 20.52 -21.61 -12.00
CA ILE A 455 19.94 -20.71 -13.00
C ILE A 455 21.04 -20.31 -13.99
N GLU A 456 21.44 -21.23 -14.86
CA GLU A 456 22.60 -21.09 -15.77
C GLU A 456 22.42 -20.01 -16.86
N PHE A 457 21.17 -19.74 -17.31
CA PHE A 457 20.92 -18.74 -18.34
C PHE A 457 19.53 -18.10 -18.24
N ILE A 458 19.48 -16.78 -18.01
CA ILE A 458 18.22 -16.01 -17.87
C ILE A 458 17.88 -15.21 -19.14
N GLY A 459 18.42 -15.59 -20.30
CA GLY A 459 18.03 -15.06 -21.61
C GLY A 459 18.01 -13.52 -21.69
N PRO A 460 16.84 -12.87 -21.83
CA PRO A 460 16.65 -11.43 -22.05
C PRO A 460 16.69 -10.56 -20.77
N LEU A 461 16.82 -11.16 -19.59
CA LEU A 461 16.70 -10.43 -18.32
C LEU A 461 17.74 -9.31 -18.27
N ARG A 462 17.36 -8.11 -17.84
CA ARG A 462 18.26 -6.95 -17.72
C ARG A 462 18.54 -6.58 -16.26
N LEU A 463 17.66 -6.98 -15.34
CA LEU A 463 17.72 -6.56 -13.95
C LEU A 463 17.24 -7.64 -12.99
N ILE A 464 18.08 -7.97 -12.02
CA ILE A 464 17.73 -8.71 -10.80
C ILE A 464 17.71 -7.74 -9.61
N GLU A 465 16.66 -7.80 -8.83
CA GLU A 465 16.53 -7.09 -7.56
C GLU A 465 16.34 -8.09 -6.43
N LEU A 466 17.21 -8.01 -5.43
CA LEU A 466 17.12 -8.80 -4.21
C LEU A 466 16.72 -7.89 -3.06
N VAL A 467 15.71 -8.27 -2.28
CA VAL A 467 15.23 -7.50 -1.12
C VAL A 467 15.18 -8.41 0.10
N ASP A 468 16.01 -8.16 1.11
CA ASP A 468 16.09 -8.99 2.33
C ASP A 468 16.35 -10.47 2.04
N CYS A 469 17.17 -10.76 1.02
CA CYS A 469 17.57 -12.11 0.66
C CYS A 469 18.81 -12.57 1.45
N SER A 470 19.05 -13.89 1.50
CA SER A 470 20.22 -14.44 2.20
C SER A 470 21.54 -14.09 1.49
N PRO A 471 22.68 -14.11 2.20
CA PRO A 471 24.00 -13.91 1.59
C PRO A 471 24.28 -14.86 0.43
N GLN A 472 23.82 -16.12 0.50
CA GLN A 472 23.97 -17.09 -0.58
C GLN A 472 23.20 -16.70 -1.84
N ALA A 473 22.01 -16.09 -1.68
CA ALA A 473 21.23 -15.60 -2.81
C ALA A 473 21.93 -14.43 -3.52
N VAL A 474 22.56 -13.56 -2.74
CA VAL A 474 23.37 -12.45 -3.22
C VAL A 474 24.58 -12.97 -4.00
N GLU A 475 25.33 -13.92 -3.44
CA GLU A 475 26.47 -14.54 -4.10
C GLU A 475 26.07 -15.20 -5.43
N SER A 476 24.97 -15.95 -5.43
CA SER A 476 24.43 -16.58 -6.64
C SER A 476 24.06 -15.57 -7.72
N ALA A 477 23.43 -14.44 -7.35
CA ALA A 477 23.10 -13.39 -8.31
C ALA A 477 24.34 -12.70 -8.89
N GLU A 478 25.40 -12.52 -8.09
CA GLU A 478 26.67 -11.97 -8.57
C GLU A 478 27.39 -12.95 -9.51
N VAL A 479 27.35 -14.25 -9.24
CA VAL A 479 27.86 -15.28 -10.17
C VAL A 479 27.12 -15.21 -11.51
N ILE A 480 25.78 -15.17 -11.48
CA ILE A 480 24.96 -15.02 -12.70
C ILE A 480 25.36 -13.76 -13.47
N LYS A 481 25.58 -12.64 -12.78
CA LYS A 481 26.03 -11.39 -13.42
C LYS A 481 27.38 -11.57 -14.11
N GLN A 482 28.35 -12.17 -13.44
CA GLN A 482 29.66 -12.45 -14.03
C GLN A 482 29.55 -13.36 -15.24
N GLU A 483 28.71 -14.40 -15.19
CA GLU A 483 28.47 -15.28 -16.33
C GLU A 483 27.84 -14.55 -17.52
N GLN A 484 26.85 -13.67 -17.28
CA GLN A 484 26.23 -12.83 -18.31
C GLN A 484 27.24 -11.86 -18.95
N GLU A 485 28.16 -11.30 -18.17
CA GLU A 485 29.19 -10.38 -18.67
C GLU A 485 30.31 -11.11 -19.44
N VAL A 486 30.80 -12.25 -18.92
CA VAL A 486 31.97 -12.95 -19.45
C VAL A 486 31.62 -13.89 -20.61
N TYR A 487 30.55 -14.68 -20.49
CA TYR A 487 30.20 -15.68 -21.52
C TYR A 487 29.28 -15.11 -22.60
N TYR A 488 28.43 -14.13 -22.25
CA TYR A 488 27.40 -13.60 -23.16
C TYR A 488 27.61 -12.12 -23.56
N GLU A 489 28.69 -11.49 -23.09
CA GLU A 489 29.07 -10.09 -23.38
C GLU A 489 27.97 -9.06 -23.01
N ARG A 490 27.06 -9.39 -22.09
CA ARG A 490 25.91 -8.55 -21.72
C ARG A 490 26.24 -7.57 -20.59
N LYS A 491 26.85 -6.44 -20.96
CA LYS A 491 27.23 -5.38 -20.00
C LYS A 491 26.05 -4.54 -19.47
N ASP A 492 24.86 -4.70 -20.04
CA ASP A 492 23.65 -3.98 -19.62
C ASP A 492 22.92 -4.66 -18.45
N PHE A 493 23.33 -5.87 -18.07
CA PHE A 493 22.75 -6.64 -16.99
C PHE A 493 23.12 -6.06 -15.60
N GLN A 494 22.12 -5.86 -14.75
CA GLN A 494 22.30 -5.27 -13.42
C GLN A 494 21.77 -6.19 -12.32
N VAL A 495 22.51 -6.24 -11.21
CA VAL A 495 22.05 -6.82 -9.94
C VAL A 495 21.97 -5.68 -8.93
N ARG A 496 20.84 -5.57 -8.24
CA ARG A 496 20.61 -4.58 -7.19
C ARG A 496 20.15 -5.27 -5.92
N ILE A 497 20.78 -4.92 -4.82
CA ILE A 497 20.53 -5.53 -3.51
C ILE A 497 19.99 -4.44 -2.59
N TYR A 498 18.88 -4.74 -1.92
CA TYR A 498 18.20 -3.87 -0.99
C TYR A 498 18.02 -4.61 0.34
N CYS A 499 18.18 -3.88 1.43
CA CYS A 499 17.70 -4.27 2.75
C CYS A 499 16.57 -3.32 3.13
N SER A 500 15.45 -3.83 3.62
CA SER A 500 14.34 -3.00 4.12
C SER A 500 14.65 -2.33 5.47
N TYR A 501 15.84 -2.59 6.04
CA TYR A 501 16.32 -2.08 7.34
C TYR A 501 17.39 -0.98 7.25
N VAL A 502 17.55 -0.27 6.12
CA VAL A 502 18.54 0.83 5.98
C VAL A 502 17.87 2.15 5.60
#